data_AF-A0A3D2R5B4-F1
#
_entry.id   AF-A0A3D2R5B4-F1
#
_cell.length_a   1.000
_cell.length_b   1.000
_cell.length_c   1.000
_cell.angle_alpha   90.00
_cell.angle_beta   90.00
_cell.angle_gamma   90.00
#
_symmetry.space_group_name_H-M   'P 1'
#
loop_
_entity.id
_entity.type
_entity.pdbx_description
1 polymer ?
#
loop_
_entity_poly.entity_id
_entity_poly.type
_entity_poly.pdbx_seq_one_letter_code
_entity_poly.pdbx_strand_id
1 'polypeptide(L)'
;DNSWGTTGIGLDLAQTYLSSNNLGNRSRFASTLFIEHRWQFFQSKLDVIPGIAATSFSDFGTYAYPGIDVGYAINRHWRIYSNMGYTYRIPTYTDLFYSDPNTLGDAELEPEKALAYEVGLRLKDGPLTLNAAWFRRDANNLIDYVKNNAEDLWQAANVRGLLTQG
;
A
#
# COMPACT_ATOMS: atom_id res chain seq x y z
N ASP A 1 4.51 35.55 -9.42
CA ASP A 1 4.94 34.17 -9.08
C ASP A 1 3.77 33.22 -9.12
N ASN A 2 3.41 32.71 -10.30
CA ASN A 2 2.49 31.58 -10.43
C ASN A 2 3.33 30.33 -10.66
N SER A 3 3.86 29.77 -9.58
CA SER A 3 4.43 28.43 -9.60
C SER A 3 3.26 27.47 -9.49
N TRP A 4 2.87 26.85 -10.62
CA TRP A 4 1.71 25.95 -10.72
C TRP A 4 1.88 24.67 -9.89
N GLY A 5 2.95 24.55 -9.10
CA GLY A 5 3.26 23.36 -8.33
C GLY A 5 4.49 22.64 -8.86
N THR A 6 4.62 21.37 -8.50
CA THR A 6 5.68 20.48 -8.98
C THR A 6 5.10 19.12 -9.31
N THR A 7 5.34 18.63 -10.53
CA THR A 7 4.93 17.28 -10.95
C THR A 7 6.10 16.32 -10.76
N GLY A 8 5.84 15.19 -10.11
CA GLY A 8 6.72 14.03 -10.08
C GLY A 8 6.19 12.94 -11.01
N ILE A 9 7.06 12.34 -11.80
CA ILE A 9 6.75 11.18 -12.65
C ILE A 9 7.90 10.19 -12.49
N GLY A 10 7.61 8.90 -12.41
CA GLY A 10 8.65 7.88 -12.40
C GLY A 10 8.20 6.51 -12.90
N LEU A 11 9.21 5.68 -13.13
CA LEU A 11 9.11 4.30 -13.59
C LEU A 11 10.00 3.43 -12.69
N ASP A 12 9.44 2.33 -12.21
CA ASP A 12 10.16 1.29 -11.47
C ASP A 12 9.96 -0.05 -12.17
N LEU A 13 11.04 -0.83 -12.29
CA LEU A 13 11.03 -2.15 -12.91
C LEU A 13 11.66 -3.14 -11.93
N ALA A 14 10.93 -4.20 -11.59
CA ALA A 14 11.37 -5.20 -10.63
C ALA A 14 11.22 -6.61 -11.22
N GLN A 15 12.22 -7.46 -10.98
CA GLN A 15 12.20 -8.86 -11.37
C GLN A 15 12.47 -9.73 -10.14
N THR A 16 11.56 -10.64 -9.84
CA THR A 16 11.67 -11.61 -8.73
C THR A 16 11.84 -13.01 -9.29
N TYR A 17 12.78 -13.77 -8.73
CA TYR A 17 12.99 -15.18 -9.04
C TYR A 17 12.90 -16.01 -7.76
N LEU A 18 12.30 -17.19 -7.86
CA LEU A 18 12.27 -18.17 -6.78
C LEU A 18 12.58 -19.56 -7.34
N SER A 19 13.47 -20.29 -6.66
CA SER A 19 13.72 -21.71 -6.91
C SER A 19 13.62 -22.46 -5.59
N SER A 20 12.75 -23.47 -5.56
CA SER A 20 12.44 -24.24 -4.36
C SER A 20 12.05 -25.66 -4.75
N ASN A 21 12.41 -26.61 -3.89
CA ASN A 21 11.95 -28.00 -3.98
C ASN A 21 10.44 -28.14 -3.75
N ASN A 22 9.82 -27.22 -3.01
CA ASN A 22 8.39 -27.23 -2.69
C ASN A 22 7.59 -26.30 -3.63
N LEU A 23 8.10 -25.09 -3.86
CA LEU A 23 7.38 -24.07 -4.64
C LEU A 23 7.71 -24.07 -6.15
N GLY A 24 8.69 -24.88 -6.56
CA GLY A 24 9.18 -24.96 -7.93
C GLY A 24 10.03 -23.76 -8.35
N ASN A 25 10.09 -23.53 -9.66
CA ASN A 25 10.77 -22.38 -10.25
C ASN A 25 9.73 -21.35 -10.67
N ARG A 26 9.80 -20.14 -10.10
CA ARG A 26 8.84 -19.06 -10.33
C ARG A 26 9.56 -17.77 -10.70
N SER A 27 8.93 -16.95 -11.53
CA SER A 27 9.43 -15.62 -11.88
C SER A 27 8.28 -14.63 -12.04
N ARG A 28 8.51 -13.40 -11.58
CA ARG A 28 7.55 -12.29 -11.66
C ARG A 28 8.29 -11.05 -12.07
N PHE A 29 7.86 -10.46 -13.18
CA PHE A 29 8.24 -9.13 -13.58
C PHE A 29 7.15 -8.15 -13.14
N ALA A 30 7.54 -7.02 -12.57
CA ALA A 30 6.65 -5.94 -12.22
C ALA A 30 7.15 -4.63 -12.84
N SER A 31 6.27 -3.88 -13.48
CA SER A 31 6.56 -2.53 -13.96
C SER A 31 5.58 -1.54 -13.35
N THR A 32 6.10 -0.54 -12.65
CA THR A 32 5.31 0.48 -11.96
C THR A 32 5.53 1.83 -12.61
N LEU A 33 4.46 2.48 -13.04
CA LEU A 33 4.47 3.89 -13.43
C LEU A 33 3.77 4.70 -12.35
N PHE A 34 4.32 5.85 -11.97
CA PHE A 34 3.67 6.76 -11.04
C PHE A 34 3.71 8.20 -11.51
N ILE A 35 2.69 8.94 -11.14
CA ILE A 35 2.58 10.38 -11.32
C ILE A 35 1.93 11.00 -10.07
N GLU A 36 2.52 12.10 -9.61
CA GLU A 36 2.00 12.93 -8.53
C GLU A 36 2.16 14.39 -8.90
N HIS A 37 1.29 15.24 -8.36
CA HIS A 37 1.41 16.68 -8.59
C HIS A 37 1.15 17.44 -7.30
N ARG A 38 2.15 18.20 -6.86
CA ARG A 38 2.05 19.06 -5.67
C ARG A 38 1.59 20.45 -6.05
N TRP A 39 0.35 20.80 -5.72
CA TRP A 39 -0.09 22.19 -5.71
C TRP A 39 0.28 22.87 -4.39
N GLN A 40 0.66 24.14 -4.48
CA GLN A 40 0.95 24.98 -3.32
C GLN A 40 0.10 26.25 -3.37
N PHE A 41 -0.59 26.55 -2.27
CA PHE A 41 -1.46 27.71 -2.15
C PHE A 41 -1.08 28.58 -0.95
N PHE A 42 -1.53 29.83 -0.97
CA PHE A 42 -1.39 30.78 0.15
C PHE A 42 0.07 30.94 0.61
N GLN A 43 0.99 31.20 -0.32
CA GLN A 43 2.43 31.29 -0.05
C GLN A 43 2.98 30.01 0.62
N SER A 44 2.62 28.86 0.04
CA SER A 44 3.04 27.52 0.49
C SER A 44 2.56 27.12 1.88
N LYS A 45 1.50 27.76 2.40
CA LYS A 45 0.84 27.31 3.63
C LYS A 45 0.01 26.06 3.41
N LEU A 46 -0.63 25.92 2.26
CA LEU A 46 -1.42 24.73 1.91
C LEU A 46 -0.73 23.98 0.77
N ASP A 47 -0.54 22.68 0.94
CA ASP A 47 -0.09 21.77 -0.10
C ASP A 47 -1.17 20.71 -0.33
N VAL A 48 -1.47 20.41 -1.61
CA VAL A 48 -2.38 19.33 -2.02
C VAL A 48 -1.66 18.50 -3.08
N ILE A 49 -1.55 17.20 -2.85
CA ILE A 49 -0.76 16.27 -3.66
C ILE A 49 -1.61 15.05 -4.00
N PRO A 50 -2.44 15.08 -5.06
CA PRO A 50 -2.94 13.85 -5.63
C PRO A 50 -1.81 13.08 -6.32
N GLY A 51 -1.90 11.77 -6.26
CA GLY A 51 -1.00 10.87 -6.96
C GLY A 51 -1.67 9.56 -7.33
N ILE A 52 -1.09 8.88 -8.31
CA ILE A 52 -1.45 7.52 -8.67
C ILE A 52 -0.21 6.77 -9.12
N ALA A 53 -0.03 5.58 -8.59
CA ALA A 53 0.88 4.58 -9.14
C ALA A 53 0.08 3.44 -9.78
N ALA A 54 0.57 2.84 -10.85
CA ALA A 54 -0.01 1.65 -11.46
C ALA A 54 1.09 0.64 -11.73
N THR A 55 0.94 -0.58 -11.21
CA THR A 55 1.91 -1.67 -11.36
C THR A 55 1.30 -2.79 -12.18
N SER A 56 1.97 -3.20 -13.25
CA SER A 56 1.64 -4.39 -14.04
C SER A 56 2.56 -5.54 -13.64
N PHE A 57 1.97 -6.66 -13.22
CA PHE A 57 2.65 -7.89 -12.86
C PHE A 57 2.47 -8.94 -13.96
N SER A 58 3.56 -9.62 -14.35
CA SER A 58 3.54 -10.63 -15.42
C SER A 58 2.61 -11.81 -15.14
N ASP A 59 2.27 -12.06 -13.88
CA ASP A 59 1.50 -13.21 -13.40
C ASP A 59 0.20 -12.84 -12.66
N PHE A 60 -0.09 -11.54 -12.44
CA PHE A 60 -1.28 -11.08 -11.69
C PHE A 60 -2.07 -9.96 -12.36
N GLY A 61 -1.55 -9.36 -13.44
CA GLY A 61 -2.21 -8.24 -14.10
C GLY A 61 -1.86 -6.88 -13.48
N THR A 62 -2.73 -5.88 -13.68
CA THR A 62 -2.41 -4.47 -13.37
C THR A 62 -3.26 -3.93 -12.22
N TYR A 63 -2.60 -3.29 -11.25
CA TYR A 63 -3.25 -2.68 -10.09
C TYR A 63 -2.82 -1.22 -9.92
N ALA A 64 -3.77 -0.37 -9.53
CA ALA A 64 -3.55 1.06 -9.36
C ALA A 64 -3.74 1.48 -7.90
N TYR A 65 -2.86 2.36 -7.44
CA TYR A 65 -2.69 2.84 -6.08
C TYR A 65 -2.91 4.36 -6.07
N PRO A 66 -4.16 4.85 -6.24
CA PRO A 66 -4.43 6.27 -6.12
C PRO A 66 -4.39 6.72 -4.67
N GLY A 67 -3.89 7.94 -4.46
CA GLY A 67 -3.81 8.58 -3.15
C GLY A 67 -3.84 10.09 -3.25
N ILE A 68 -4.04 10.73 -2.10
CA ILE A 68 -4.00 12.18 -1.95
C ILE A 68 -3.42 12.54 -0.59
N ASP A 69 -2.50 13.49 -0.60
CA ASP A 69 -1.97 14.13 0.60
C ASP A 69 -2.40 15.60 0.65
N VAL A 70 -2.73 16.07 1.85
CA VAL A 70 -3.04 17.47 2.13
C VAL A 70 -2.26 17.91 3.35
N GLY A 71 -1.64 19.09 3.30
CA GLY A 71 -0.90 19.64 4.43
C GLY A 71 -1.13 21.13 4.58
N TYR A 72 -1.34 21.59 5.81
CA TYR A 72 -1.59 22.99 6.13
C TYR A 72 -0.70 23.49 7.26
N ALA A 73 0.10 24.52 6.98
CA ALA A 73 0.91 25.23 7.96
C ALA A 73 0.02 26.25 8.70
N ILE A 74 -0.34 25.91 9.94
CA ILE A 74 -1.14 26.76 10.83
C ILE A 74 -0.34 28.01 11.20
N ASN A 75 0.94 27.82 11.52
CA ASN A 75 1.92 28.88 11.73
C ASN A 75 3.34 28.35 11.43
N ARG A 76 4.37 29.10 11.85
CA ARG A 76 5.77 28.72 11.60
C ARG A 76 6.22 27.46 12.34
N HIS A 77 5.50 27.05 13.39
CA HIS A 77 5.85 25.92 14.24
C HIS A 77 4.92 24.72 14.03
N TRP A 78 3.62 24.97 13.82
CA TRP A 78 2.58 23.94 13.73
C TRP A 78 2.14 23.68 12.30
N ARG A 79 2.09 22.40 11.93
CA ARG A 79 1.54 21.92 10.66
C ARG A 79 0.62 20.73 10.90
N ILE A 80 -0.60 20.80 10.36
CA ILE A 80 -1.50 19.66 10.28
C ILE A 80 -1.37 19.03 8.89
N TYR A 81 -1.51 17.72 8.80
CA TYR A 81 -1.51 17.00 7.54
C TYR A 81 -2.53 15.86 7.58
N SER A 82 -2.94 15.42 6.39
CA SER A 82 -3.77 14.24 6.22
C SER A 82 -3.39 13.52 4.93
N ASN A 83 -3.46 12.20 4.93
CA ASN A 83 -3.31 11.39 3.73
C ASN A 83 -4.44 10.38 3.62
N MET A 84 -4.77 10.01 2.38
CA MET A 84 -5.72 8.94 2.05
C MET A 84 -5.23 8.21 0.80
N GLY A 85 -5.19 6.89 0.81
CA GLY A 85 -4.76 6.14 -0.36
C GLY A 85 -5.09 4.65 -0.33
N TYR A 86 -5.17 4.07 -1.53
CA TYR A 86 -5.34 2.62 -1.69
C TYR A 86 -4.00 1.91 -1.78
N THR A 87 -3.94 0.74 -1.14
CA THR A 87 -2.83 -0.20 -1.21
C THR A 87 -3.34 -1.57 -1.63
N TYR A 88 -2.48 -2.33 -2.34
CA TYR A 88 -2.75 -3.70 -2.77
C TYR A 88 -1.54 -4.57 -2.49
N ARG A 89 -1.77 -5.81 -2.07
CA ARG A 89 -0.72 -6.82 -1.89
C ARG A 89 -1.01 -8.00 -2.80
N ILE A 90 -0.14 -8.21 -3.79
CA ILE A 90 -0.22 -9.42 -4.62
C ILE A 90 0.15 -10.64 -3.75
N PRO A 91 -0.56 -11.77 -3.88
CA PRO A 91 -0.20 -13.00 -3.20
C PRO A 91 1.25 -13.39 -3.46
N THR A 92 1.90 -13.92 -2.43
CA THR A 92 3.26 -14.44 -2.52
C THR A 92 3.25 -15.83 -3.16
N TYR A 93 4.40 -16.32 -3.63
CA TYR A 93 4.47 -17.71 -4.11
C TYR A 93 4.17 -18.74 -3.03
N THR A 94 4.33 -18.39 -1.76
CA THR A 94 3.95 -19.28 -0.65
C THR A 94 2.42 -19.34 -0.53
N ASP A 95 1.76 -18.18 -0.57
CA ASP A 95 0.30 -18.10 -0.57
C ASP A 95 -0.31 -18.92 -1.72
N LEU A 96 0.32 -18.87 -2.90
CA LEU A 96 -0.22 -19.48 -4.13
C LEU A 96 0.11 -20.97 -4.30
N PHE A 97 1.32 -21.38 -3.92
CA PHE A 97 1.88 -22.66 -4.39
C PHE A 97 2.47 -23.53 -3.28
N TYR A 98 2.42 -23.10 -2.02
CA TYR A 98 2.95 -23.92 -0.92
C TYR A 98 2.18 -25.23 -0.79
N SER A 99 2.89 -26.33 -0.52
CA SER A 99 2.26 -27.62 -0.31
C SER A 99 3.09 -28.46 0.66
N ASP A 100 2.50 -28.84 1.78
CA ASP A 100 3.07 -29.80 2.71
C ASP A 100 1.95 -30.71 3.28
N PRO A 101 2.28 -31.72 4.12
CA PRO A 101 1.27 -32.63 4.65
C PRO A 101 0.16 -31.98 5.50
N ASN A 102 0.31 -30.72 5.91
CA ASN A 102 -0.61 -29.99 6.79
C ASN A 102 -1.18 -28.70 6.16
N THR A 103 -0.59 -28.20 5.07
CA THR A 103 -0.78 -26.85 4.57
C THR A 103 -0.80 -26.82 3.04
N LEU A 104 -1.75 -26.08 2.46
CA LEU A 104 -1.92 -25.88 1.03
C LEU A 104 -2.05 -24.38 0.72
N GLY A 105 -1.29 -23.91 -0.27
CA GLY A 105 -1.55 -22.65 -0.94
C GLY A 105 -2.77 -22.75 -1.86
N ASP A 106 -3.16 -21.62 -2.43
CA ASP A 106 -4.28 -21.52 -3.35
C ASP A 106 -3.94 -20.62 -4.54
N ALA A 107 -3.94 -21.18 -5.74
CA ALA A 107 -3.61 -20.45 -6.97
C ALA A 107 -4.72 -19.48 -7.41
N GLU A 108 -5.91 -19.57 -6.83
CA GLU A 108 -7.07 -18.72 -7.14
C GLU A 108 -7.16 -17.47 -6.25
N LEU A 109 -6.16 -17.23 -5.39
CA LEU A 109 -6.14 -16.06 -4.50
C LEU A 109 -6.17 -14.74 -5.27
N GLU A 110 -7.05 -13.85 -4.82
CA GLU A 110 -7.07 -12.46 -5.23
C GLU A 110 -6.10 -11.62 -4.38
N PRO A 111 -5.58 -10.50 -4.89
CA PRO A 111 -4.80 -9.57 -4.08
C PRO A 111 -5.57 -8.98 -2.90
N GLU A 112 -4.85 -8.78 -1.80
CA GLU A 112 -5.37 -8.00 -0.68
C GLU A 112 -5.51 -6.54 -1.11
N LYS A 113 -6.52 -5.84 -0.58
CA LYS A 113 -6.73 -4.41 -0.80
C LYS A 113 -6.95 -3.71 0.53
N ALA A 114 -6.36 -2.54 0.72
CA ALA A 114 -6.68 -1.70 1.86
C ALA A 114 -6.77 -0.22 1.49
N LEU A 115 -7.73 0.47 2.10
CA LEU A 115 -7.83 1.93 2.08
C LEU A 115 -7.31 2.46 3.41
N ALA A 116 -6.29 3.30 3.35
CA ALA A 116 -5.67 3.91 4.51
C ALA A 116 -5.98 5.41 4.57
N TYR A 117 -6.12 5.90 5.80
CA TYR A 117 -6.30 7.29 6.15
C TYR A 117 -5.38 7.62 7.32
N GLU A 118 -4.73 8.77 7.29
CA GLU A 118 -4.01 9.30 8.44
C GLU A 118 -4.27 10.80 8.56
N VAL A 119 -4.41 11.29 9.78
CA VAL A 119 -4.41 12.72 10.10
C VAL A 119 -3.39 12.95 11.21
N GLY A 120 -2.46 13.87 10.99
CA GLY A 120 -1.38 14.14 11.92
C GLY A 120 -1.09 15.61 12.13
N LEU A 121 -0.47 15.89 13.26
CA LEU A 121 -0.03 17.20 13.71
C LEU A 121 1.47 17.14 14.00
N ARG A 122 2.20 18.08 13.42
CA ARG A 122 3.64 18.26 13.60
C ARG A 122 3.92 19.61 14.25
N LEU A 123 4.73 19.60 15.30
CA LEU A 123 5.33 20.78 15.92
C LEU A 123 6.82 20.78 15.64
N LYS A 124 7.35 21.92 15.20
CA LYS A 124 8.78 22.20 15.13
C LYS A 124 9.06 23.54 15.79
N ASP A 125 9.77 23.52 16.91
CA ASP A 125 10.16 24.72 17.66
C ASP A 125 11.63 24.65 18.08
N GLY A 126 12.49 25.36 17.35
CA GLY A 126 13.95 25.25 17.50
C GLY A 126 14.43 23.80 17.34
N PRO A 127 15.10 23.20 18.35
CA PRO A 127 15.54 21.80 18.31
C PRO A 127 14.41 20.79 18.61
N LEU A 128 13.28 21.22 19.15
CA LEU A 128 12.17 20.34 19.50
C LEU A 128 11.35 19.98 18.26
N THR A 129 11.12 18.69 18.05
CA THR A 129 10.20 18.17 17.03
C THR A 129 9.26 17.16 17.69
N LEU A 130 7.95 17.41 17.61
CA LEU A 130 6.91 16.49 18.08
C LEU A 130 5.97 16.14 16.92
N ASN A 131 5.54 14.88 16.86
CA ASN A 131 4.55 14.40 15.91
C ASN A 131 3.50 13.58 16.66
N ALA A 132 2.24 13.81 16.34
CA ALA A 132 1.13 12.98 16.77
C ALA A 132 0.26 12.70 15.55
N ALA A 133 -0.25 11.48 15.42
CA ALA A 133 -1.12 11.11 14.32
C ALA A 133 -2.17 10.12 14.80
N TRP A 134 -3.32 10.16 14.13
CA TRP A 134 -4.33 9.11 14.19
C TRP A 134 -4.43 8.49 12.80
N PHE A 135 -4.52 7.17 12.75
CA PHE A 135 -4.62 6.43 11.50
C PHE A 135 -5.78 5.44 11.52
N ARG A 136 -6.28 5.13 10.33
CA ARG A 136 -7.27 4.10 10.08
C ARG A 136 -6.95 3.38 8.78
N ARG A 137 -7.01 2.05 8.79
CA ARG A 137 -6.81 1.20 7.64
C ARG A 137 -7.93 0.16 7.57
N ASP A 138 -8.73 0.26 6.50
CA ASP A 138 -9.80 -0.68 6.17
C ASP A 138 -9.27 -1.66 5.11
N ALA A 139 -8.91 -2.88 5.54
CA ALA A 139 -8.40 -3.93 4.65
C ALA A 139 -9.49 -4.95 4.30
N ASN A 140 -9.43 -5.49 3.09
CA ASN A 140 -10.32 -6.51 2.53
C ASN A 140 -9.52 -7.56 1.76
N ASN A 141 -10.11 -8.73 1.55
CA ASN A 141 -9.51 -9.88 0.89
C ASN A 141 -8.15 -10.26 1.49
N LEU A 142 -8.00 -10.13 2.81
CA LEU A 142 -6.77 -10.52 3.49
C LEU A 142 -6.51 -12.00 3.22
N ILE A 143 -5.27 -12.37 2.99
CA ILE A 143 -4.88 -13.76 2.75
C ILE A 143 -4.46 -14.34 4.09
N ASP A 144 -5.18 -15.37 4.51
CA ASP A 144 -4.86 -16.12 5.73
C ASP A 144 -5.08 -17.62 5.48
N TYR A 145 -4.46 -18.45 6.29
CA TYR A 145 -4.64 -19.90 6.24
C TYR A 145 -5.82 -20.28 7.12
N VAL A 146 -6.83 -20.90 6.52
CA VAL A 146 -8.06 -21.30 7.20
C VAL A 146 -8.28 -22.81 7.09
N LYS A 147 -9.13 -23.32 7.98
CA LYS A 147 -9.48 -24.73 8.05
C LYS A 147 -10.99 -24.83 8.31
N ASN A 148 -11.74 -25.39 7.36
CA ASN A 148 -13.20 -25.45 7.44
C ASN A 148 -13.68 -26.55 8.39
N ASN A 149 -13.00 -27.70 8.39
CA ASN A 149 -13.26 -28.83 9.29
C ASN A 149 -11.98 -29.30 9.98
N ALA A 150 -12.12 -29.98 11.12
CA ALA A 150 -10.98 -30.47 11.91
C ALA A 150 -10.02 -31.43 11.17
N GLU A 151 -10.50 -32.09 10.11
CA GLU A 151 -9.72 -33.04 9.30
C GLU A 151 -9.07 -32.39 8.06
N ASP A 152 -9.47 -31.15 7.70
CA ASP A 152 -8.94 -30.48 6.50
C ASP A 152 -7.48 -30.03 6.68
N LEU A 153 -6.79 -29.75 5.59
CA LEU A 153 -5.49 -29.06 5.65
C LEU A 153 -5.71 -27.55 5.86
N TRP A 154 -4.71 -26.86 6.39
CA TRP A 154 -4.71 -25.40 6.40
C TRP A 154 -4.58 -24.90 4.97
N GLN A 155 -5.59 -24.23 4.44
CA GLN A 155 -5.58 -23.72 3.07
C GLN A 155 -5.54 -22.19 3.06
N ALA A 156 -4.65 -21.62 2.26
CA ALA A 156 -4.64 -20.18 2.02
C ALA A 156 -5.97 -19.76 1.38
N ALA A 157 -6.59 -18.71 1.90
CA ALA A 157 -7.85 -18.19 1.37
C ALA A 157 -7.91 -16.67 1.55
N ASN A 158 -8.66 -16.00 0.67
CA ASN A 158 -9.08 -14.63 0.93
C ASN A 158 -10.16 -14.62 2.04
N VAL A 159 -9.79 -14.12 3.20
CA VAL A 159 -10.65 -13.98 4.38
C VAL A 159 -11.26 -12.57 4.50
N ARG A 160 -12.12 -12.43 5.51
CA ARG A 160 -12.87 -11.19 5.79
C ARG A 160 -11.97 -9.97 6.02
N GLY A 161 -12.57 -8.79 5.88
CA GLY A 161 -11.89 -7.53 6.13
C GLY A 161 -11.48 -7.30 7.59
N LEU A 162 -10.46 -6.45 7.76
CA LEU A 162 -9.91 -6.03 9.05
C LEU A 162 -9.83 -4.51 9.10
N LEU A 163 -10.36 -3.94 10.18
CA LEU A 163 -10.17 -2.54 10.54
C LEU A 163 -9.01 -2.44 11.54
N THR A 164 -7.99 -1.66 11.20
CA THR A 164 -6.91 -1.27 12.12
C THR A 164 -6.94 0.23 12.31
N GLN A 165 -6.90 0.72 13.55
CA GLN A 165 -6.87 2.15 13.86
C GLN A 165 -6.10 2.42 15.15
N GLY A 166 -5.50 3.60 15.29
CA GLY A 166 -4.69 3.98 16.44
C GLY A 166 -4.29 5.44 16.43
#